data_AF-A0A2N7XCB7-F1
#
_entry.id   AF-A0A2N7XCB7-F1
#
_cell.length_a   1.000
_cell.length_b   1.000
_cell.length_c   1.000
_cell.angle_alpha   90.00
_cell.angle_beta   90.00
_cell.angle_gamma   90.00
#
_symmetry.space_group_name_H-M   'P 1'
#
loop_
_entity.id
_entity.type
_entity.pdbx_description
1 polymer ?
#
loop_
_entity_poly.entity_id
_entity_poly.type
_entity_poly.pdbx_seq_one_letter_code
_entity_poly.pdbx_strand_id
1 'polypeptide(L)' 'MDRNTRTLATRLLLAGGVISLSAPAAADFVKDSKASLELRNFYFNRDYRQDNAAQSKQEEWAQGFLLRYESGYTDG' A
#
# COMPACT_ATOMS: atom_id res chain seq x y z
N MET A 1 25.04 9.39 -48.29
CA MET A 1 24.51 9.48 -46.92
C MET A 1 25.35 8.59 -46.03
N ASP A 2 26.09 9.18 -45.09
CA ASP A 2 27.08 8.47 -44.29
C ASP A 2 26.45 7.53 -43.25
N ARG A 3 27.14 6.40 -43.02
CA ARG A 3 26.72 5.34 -42.10
C ARG A 3 26.52 5.86 -40.66
N ASN A 4 27.28 6.88 -40.27
CA ASN A 4 27.19 7.53 -38.96
C ASN A 4 25.90 8.35 -38.79
N THR A 5 25.39 8.96 -39.86
CA THR A 5 24.14 9.74 -39.83
C THR A 5 22.93 8.84 -39.57
N ARG A 6 22.95 7.61 -40.09
CA ARG A 6 21.91 6.60 -39.85
C ARG A 6 21.91 6.11 -38.40
N THR A 7 23.09 5.82 -37.84
CA THR A 7 23.22 5.36 -36.45
C THR A 7 22.80 6.43 -35.45
N LEU A 8 23.13 7.71 -35.72
CA LEU A 8 22.69 8.85 -34.91
C LEU A 8 21.17 9.04 -34.97
N ALA A 9 20.57 8.95 -36.17
CA ALA A 9 19.12 9.06 -36.34
C ALA A 9 18.37 7.93 -35.60
N THR A 10 18.84 6.69 -35.66
CA THR A 10 18.25 5.56 -34.94
C THR A 10 18.31 5.75 -33.42
N ARG A 11 19.42 6.26 -32.89
CA ARG A 11 19.57 6.52 -31.44
C ARG A 11 18.65 7.64 -30.95
N LEU A 12 18.48 8.69 -31.75
CA LEU A 12 17.58 9.80 -31.41
C LEU A 12 16.10 9.35 -31.41
N LEU A 13 15.71 8.50 -32.35
CA LEU A 13 14.37 7.90 -32.40
C LEU A 13 14.09 6.97 -31.22
N LEU A 14 15.06 6.14 -30.80
CA LEU A 14 14.90 5.28 -29.62
C LEU A 14 14.83 6.10 -28.31
N ALA A 15 15.64 7.15 -28.17
CA ALA A 15 15.62 8.00 -26.98
C ALA A 15 14.34 8.86 -26.89
N GLY A 16 13.83 9.36 -28.02
CA GLY A 16 12.59 10.13 -28.06
C GLY A 16 11.34 9.28 -27.79
N GLY A 17 11.31 8.03 -28.26
CA GLY A 17 10.16 7.14 -28.09
C GLY A 17 9.87 6.73 -26.64
N VAL A 18 10.89 6.69 -25.77
CA VAL A 18 10.71 6.31 -24.35
C VAL A 18 10.07 7.44 -23.53
N ILE A 19 10.30 8.70 -23.90
CA ILE A 19 9.76 9.87 -23.18
C ILE A 19 8.28 10.09 -23.53
N SER A 20 7.83 9.65 -24.71
CA SER A 20 6.45 9.84 -25.18
C SER A 20 5.43 8.80 -24.67
N LEU A 21 5.87 7.82 -23.87
CA LEU A 21 5.05 6.70 -23.41
C LEU A 21 4.32 6.95 -22.07
N SER A 22 4.34 8.18 -21.55
CA SER A 22 3.55 8.54 -20.37
C SER A 22 2.06 8.58 -20.73
N ALA A 23 1.35 7.45 -20.57
CA ALA A 23 -0.09 7.43 -20.62
C ALA A 23 -0.66 8.28 -19.47
N PRO A 24 -1.76 9.03 -19.69
CA PRO A 24 -2.43 9.72 -18.60
C PRO A 24 -2.89 8.70 -17.55
N ALA A 25 -2.55 8.93 -16.29
CA ALA A 25 -3.10 8.14 -15.19
C ALA A 25 -4.59 8.51 -15.05
N ALA A 26 -5.46 7.51 -15.14
CA ALA A 26 -6.89 7.69 -14.84
C ALA A 26 -7.10 7.46 -13.35
N ALA A 27 -7.73 8.41 -12.65
CA ALA A 27 -8.09 8.26 -11.25
C ALA A 27 -9.60 7.96 -11.16
N ASP A 28 -10.01 6.97 -10.36
CA ASP A 28 -11.44 6.69 -10.17
C ASP A 28 -11.74 6.53 -8.69
N PHE A 29 -12.49 7.48 -8.13
CA PHE A 29 -12.81 7.54 -6.71
C PHE A 29 -13.44 6.23 -6.21
N VAL A 30 -14.30 5.61 -7.02
CA VAL A 30 -15.03 4.40 -6.62
C VAL A 30 -14.29 3.14 -7.02
N LYS A 31 -13.81 3.03 -8.26
CA LYS A 31 -13.12 1.80 -8.70
C LYS A 31 -11.80 1.57 -7.99
N ASP A 32 -11.09 2.63 -7.63
CA ASP A 32 -9.80 2.50 -6.95
C ASP A 32 -9.96 2.38 -5.42
N SER A 33 -11.19 2.37 -4.91
CA SER A 33 -11.48 2.19 -3.49
C SER A 33 -11.15 0.78 -3.00
N LYS A 34 -10.67 0.68 -1.75
CA LYS A 34 -10.37 -0.56 -1.05
C LYS A 34 -11.02 -0.57 0.32
N ALA A 35 -11.66 -1.68 0.67
CA ALA A 35 -12.24 -1.89 1.99
C ALA A 35 -11.75 -3.23 2.55
N SER A 36 -11.38 -3.24 3.84
CA SER A 36 -11.05 -4.46 4.56
C SER A 36 -11.71 -4.44 5.94
N LEU A 37 -12.35 -5.54 6.31
CA LEU A 37 -12.88 -5.76 7.65
C LEU A 37 -12.06 -6.86 8.32
N GLU A 38 -11.42 -6.54 9.43
CA GLU A 38 -10.70 -7.51 10.25
C GLU A 38 -11.51 -7.88 11.48
N LEU A 39 -11.72 -9.18 11.67
CA LEU A 39 -12.32 -9.76 12.87
C LEU A 39 -11.21 -10.38 13.70
N ARG A 40 -10.93 -9.81 14.88
CA ARG A 40 -9.84 -10.26 15.75
C ARG A 40 -10.38 -10.80 17.05
N ASN A 41 -10.29 -12.11 17.25
CA ASN A 41 -10.49 -12.71 18.56
C ASN A 41 -9.14 -12.75 19.28
N PHE A 42 -9.07 -12.17 20.48
CA PHE A 42 -7.84 -12.06 21.24
C PHE A 42 -8.05 -12.53 22.67
N TYR A 43 -7.21 -13.47 23.09
CA TYR A 43 -7.12 -13.93 24.48
C TYR A 43 -5.76 -13.52 25.03
N PHE A 44 -5.77 -12.86 26.18
CA PHE A 44 -4.58 -12.40 26.88
C PHE A 44 -4.50 -13.05 28.25
N ASN A 45 -3.34 -13.61 28.58
CA ASN A 45 -3.05 -14.16 29.88
C ASN A 45 -1.63 -13.78 30.29
N ARG A 46 -1.51 -13.05 31.40
CA ARG A 46 -0.24 -12.61 31.97
C ARG A 46 -0.21 -12.91 33.46
N ASP A 47 0.84 -13.59 33.88
CA ASP A 47 1.16 -13.89 35.27
C ASP A 47 2.30 -12.96 35.73
N TYR A 48 2.09 -12.24 36.84
CA TYR A 48 3.07 -11.30 37.40
C TYR A 48 3.80 -11.94 38.58
N ARG A 49 5.10 -12.22 38.39
CA ARG A 49 5.94 -12.95 39.35
C ARG A 49 6.97 -12.10 40.09
N GLN A 50 6.76 -10.79 40.13
CA GLN A 50 7.64 -9.83 40.80
C GLN A 50 7.21 -9.63 42.26
N ASP A 51 8.19 -9.42 43.15
CA ASP A 51 7.92 -9.09 44.55
C ASP A 51 7.16 -7.74 44.65
N ASN A 52 6.14 -7.68 45.51
CA ASN A 52 5.20 -6.55 45.64
C ASN A 52 4.39 -6.21 44.37
N ALA A 53 4.13 -7.17 43.48
CA ALA A 53 3.19 -6.94 42.38
C ALA A 53 1.80 -6.53 42.90
N ALA A 54 1.29 -5.36 42.49
CA ALA A 54 -0.05 -4.90 42.87
C ALA A 54 -1.18 -5.80 42.33
N GLN A 55 -0.91 -6.55 41.27
CA GLN A 55 -1.82 -7.53 40.67
C GLN A 55 -1.04 -8.79 40.31
N SER A 56 -1.54 -9.96 40.71
CA SER A 56 -0.87 -11.25 40.50
C SER A 56 -1.11 -11.84 39.12
N LYS A 57 -2.29 -11.63 38.51
CA LYS A 57 -2.66 -12.22 37.22
C LYS A 57 -3.58 -11.28 36.44
N GLN A 58 -3.40 -11.21 35.12
CA GLN A 58 -4.30 -10.52 34.19
C GLN A 58 -4.76 -11.51 33.13
N GLU A 59 -6.07 -11.75 33.07
CA GLU A 59 -6.71 -12.59 32.06
C GLU A 59 -7.84 -11.83 31.41
N GLU A 60 -7.79 -11.71 30.09
CA GLU A 60 -8.76 -10.95 29.33
C GLU A 60 -9.10 -11.66 28.02
N TRP A 61 -10.38 -11.58 27.64
CA TRP A 61 -10.86 -12.02 26.34
C TRP A 61 -11.58 -10.86 25.66
N ALA A 62 -11.24 -10.62 24.40
CA ALA A 62 -11.82 -9.56 23.60
C ALA A 62 -12.07 -10.03 22.16
N GLN A 63 -13.17 -9.53 21.58
CA GLN A 63 -13.45 -9.61 20.16
C GLN A 63 -13.40 -8.19 19.59
N GLY A 64 -12.45 -7.94 18.71
CA GLY A 64 -12.29 -6.69 17.98
C GLY A 64 -12.85 -6.78 16.56
N PHE A 65 -13.31 -5.63 16.06
CA PHE A 65 -13.72 -5.40 14.68
C PHE A 65 -12.98 -4.16 14.19
N LEU A 66 -12.21 -4.29 13.11
CA LEU A 66 -11.48 -3.16 12.53
C LEU A 66 -11.89 -3.00 11.07
N LEU A 67 -12.64 -1.93 10.78
CA LEU A 67 -12.97 -1.53 9.42
C LEU A 67 -11.94 -0.53 8.93
N ARG A 68 -11.33 -0.83 7.78
CA ARG A 68 -10.47 0.10 7.05
C ARG A 68 -11.09 0.34 5.68
N TYR A 69 -11.29 1.60 5.34
CA TYR A 69 -11.79 2.04 4.05
C TYR A 69 -10.84 3.09 3.49
N GLU A 70 -10.37 2.87 2.28
CA GLU A 70 -9.49 3.75 1.53
C GLU A 70 -10.22 4.07 0.23
N SER A 71 -10.60 5.33 0.00
CA SER A 71 -11.22 5.72 -1.27
C SER A 71 -10.17 5.87 -2.37
N GLY A 72 -10.60 5.77 -3.62
CA GLY A 72 -9.80 6.22 -4.75
C GLY A 72 -9.59 7.74 -4.74
N TYR A 73 -8.73 8.23 -5.64
CA TYR A 73 -8.60 9.67 -5.89
C TYR A 73 -9.74 10.15 -6.80
N THR A 74 -10.15 11.40 -6.64
CA THR A 74 -11.03 12.06 -7.62
C THR A 74 -10.24 12.38 -8.88
N ASP A 75 -10.90 12.39 -10.04
CA ASP A 75 -10.29 12.86 -11.29
C ASP A 75 -9.72 14.28 -11.14
N GLY A 76 -8.49 14.51 -11.65
CA GLY A 76 -7.80 15.79 -11.57
C GLY A 76 -6.37 15.78 -12.10
#